data_AF-A0A933DLM1-F1
#
_entry.id   AF-A0A933DLM1-F1
#
_cell.length_a   1.000
_cell.length_b   1.000
_cell.length_c   1.000
_cell.angle_alpha   90.00
_cell.angle_beta   90.00
_cell.angle_gamma   90.00
#
_symmetry.space_group_name_H-M   'P 1'
#
loop_
_entity.id
_entity.type
_entity.pdbx_description
1 polymer ?
#
loop_
_entity_poly.entity_id
_entity_poly.type
_entity_poly.pdbx_seq_one_letter_code
_entity_poly.pdbx_strand_id
1 'polypeptide(L)'
;MVDPGSVESKNKYQEYLPIREAGHFFGYSENYITRLAREGKIVSARVGRQWLVDPRSIREFVSGMSKQKMLRSENIRKERYAERKLKRIFKKEPPSFVGRMATTSYRHAATLDKFEPRFRALATALGALATGVTFGFVAYTQPVHDTQRMLASVWGDVIQTVDEIAEMQYVQAATTGFFSTLYCSTTALFGFPCEEETTGDVLVTTTPVAQPSAPPPSPTPIATTAVTHVTNEY
;
A
#
# COMPACT_ATOMS: atom_id res chain seq x y z
N MET A 1 14.49 -67.66 15.01
CA MET A 1 15.02 -66.71 14.02
C MET A 1 13.95 -65.64 13.84
N VAL A 2 14.10 -64.52 14.53
CA VAL A 2 13.15 -63.40 14.52
C VAL A 2 13.76 -62.33 13.65
N ASP A 3 13.06 -61.91 12.59
CA ASP A 3 13.53 -60.86 11.69
C ASP A 3 13.71 -59.54 12.45
N PRO A 4 14.92 -58.94 12.47
CA PRO A 4 15.16 -57.65 13.13
C PRO A 4 14.61 -56.44 12.33
N GLY A 5 13.75 -56.66 11.34
CA GLY A 5 13.34 -55.64 10.35
C GLY A 5 11.96 -55.00 10.51
N SER A 6 11.16 -55.32 11.54
CA SER A 6 9.74 -54.90 11.61
C SER A 6 9.40 -53.82 12.66
N VAL A 7 10.37 -53.29 13.40
CA VAL A 7 10.10 -52.38 14.53
C VAL A 7 10.66 -50.97 14.30
N GLU A 8 10.31 -50.31 13.20
CA GLU A 8 10.49 -48.85 13.15
C GLU A 8 9.57 -48.15 12.13
N SER A 9 8.28 -48.47 12.13
CA SER A 9 7.27 -47.51 11.63
C SER A 9 7.08 -46.40 12.68
N LYS A 10 8.11 -45.57 12.89
CA LYS A 10 8.01 -44.36 13.71
C LYS A 10 6.81 -43.56 13.23
N ASN A 11 5.85 -43.41 14.14
CA ASN A 11 4.57 -42.77 13.92
C ASN A 11 4.82 -41.35 13.37
N LYS A 12 4.70 -41.14 12.06
CA LYS A 12 4.88 -39.83 11.40
C LYS A 12 3.94 -38.75 11.97
N TYR A 13 2.89 -39.19 12.66
CA TYR A 13 1.89 -38.35 13.35
C TYR A 13 2.25 -38.01 14.80
N GLN A 14 3.29 -38.60 15.40
CA GLN A 14 3.70 -38.26 16.79
C GLN A 14 4.34 -36.88 16.92
N GLU A 15 4.71 -36.23 15.81
CA GLU A 15 5.33 -34.89 15.84
C GLU A 15 4.38 -33.74 15.51
N TYR A 16 3.12 -34.00 15.12
CA TYR A 16 2.17 -32.93 14.86
C TYR A 16 1.32 -32.61 16.08
N LEU A 17 1.24 -31.33 16.45
CA LEU A 17 0.39 -30.85 17.54
C LEU A 17 -0.92 -30.26 17.01
N PRO A 18 -2.04 -30.43 17.71
CA PRO A 18 -3.26 -29.69 17.41
C PRO A 18 -3.03 -28.19 17.66
N ILE A 19 -3.68 -27.34 16.84
CA ILE A 19 -3.50 -25.87 16.92
C ILE A 19 -3.68 -25.33 18.34
N ARG A 20 -4.66 -25.85 19.09
CA ARG A 20 -4.96 -25.40 20.46
C ARG A 20 -3.77 -25.56 21.39
N GLU A 21 -3.09 -26.71 21.32
CA GLU A 21 -1.88 -26.96 22.11
C GLU A 21 -0.70 -26.14 21.60
N ALA A 22 -0.54 -26.01 20.29
CA ALA A 22 0.50 -25.16 19.69
C ALA A 22 0.34 -23.68 20.10
N GLY A 23 -0.90 -23.16 20.14
CA GLY A 23 -1.19 -21.79 20.58
C GLY A 23 -0.75 -21.55 22.01
N HIS A 24 -1.08 -22.48 22.91
CA HIS A 24 -0.65 -22.42 24.31
C HIS A 24 0.87 -22.54 24.46
N PHE A 25 1.51 -23.44 23.71
CA PHE A 25 2.96 -23.68 23.80
C PHE A 25 3.80 -22.51 23.28
N PHE A 26 3.38 -21.87 22.17
CA PHE A 26 4.13 -20.77 21.55
C PHE A 26 3.62 -19.38 21.96
N GLY A 27 2.53 -19.28 22.73
CA GLY A 27 1.94 -18.01 23.15
C GLY A 27 1.27 -17.23 22.02
N TYR A 28 0.80 -17.92 20.98
CA TYR A 28 0.07 -17.33 19.85
C TYR A 28 -1.41 -17.72 19.89
N SER A 29 -2.27 -16.88 19.28
CA SER A 29 -3.67 -17.23 19.14
C SER A 29 -3.87 -18.38 18.14
N GLU A 30 -4.85 -19.23 18.42
CA GLU A 30 -5.19 -20.38 17.56
C GLU A 30 -5.53 -19.95 16.12
N ASN A 31 -6.28 -18.85 15.99
CA ASN A 31 -6.63 -18.26 14.71
C ASN A 31 -5.38 -17.82 13.92
N TYR A 32 -4.36 -17.30 14.60
CA TYR A 32 -3.12 -16.88 13.95
C TYR A 32 -2.34 -18.08 13.40
N ILE A 33 -2.20 -19.15 14.18
CA ILE A 33 -1.55 -20.39 13.73
C ILE A 33 -2.32 -21.01 12.57
N THR A 34 -3.65 -21.01 12.63
CA THR A 34 -4.53 -21.48 11.53
C THR A 34 -4.31 -20.68 10.25
N ARG A 35 -4.17 -19.36 10.37
CA ARG A 35 -3.86 -18.49 9.24
C ARG A 35 -2.50 -18.83 8.63
N LEU A 36 -1.47 -19.01 9.46
CA LEU A 36 -0.13 -19.41 8.98
C LEU A 36 -0.14 -20.76 8.27
N ALA A 37 -0.92 -21.72 8.79
CA ALA A 37 -1.12 -23.03 8.17
C ALA A 37 -1.80 -22.91 6.78
N ARG A 38 -2.88 -22.12 6.67
CA ARG A 38 -3.59 -21.87 5.40
C ARG A 38 -2.72 -21.15 4.36
N GLU A 39 -1.88 -20.22 4.81
CA GLU A 39 -0.94 -19.50 3.96
C GLU A 39 0.28 -20.36 3.57
N GLY A 40 0.43 -21.57 4.11
CA GLY A 40 1.56 -22.45 3.83
C GLY A 40 2.90 -21.95 4.39
N LYS A 41 2.86 -21.01 5.35
CA LYS A 41 4.07 -20.45 5.98
C LYS A 41 4.72 -21.39 6.99
N ILE A 42 3.94 -22.34 7.49
CA ILE A 42 4.37 -23.38 8.42
C ILE A 42 3.90 -24.74 7.93
N VAL A 43 4.68 -25.78 8.22
CA VAL A 43 4.35 -27.16 7.88
C VAL A 43 3.14 -27.59 8.71
N SER A 44 2.05 -27.91 8.01
CA SER A 44 0.79 -28.29 8.62
C SER A 44 0.07 -29.34 7.77
N ALA A 45 -0.78 -30.13 8.41
CA ALA A 45 -1.62 -31.13 7.78
C ALA A 45 -3.06 -31.00 8.30
N ARG A 46 -4.03 -31.15 7.40
CA ARG A 46 -5.45 -31.17 7.78
C ARG A 46 -5.91 -32.61 7.93
N VAL A 47 -6.26 -33.01 9.15
CA VAL A 47 -6.79 -34.34 9.45
C VAL A 47 -8.25 -34.19 9.87
N GLY A 48 -9.15 -34.57 8.97
CA GLY A 48 -10.59 -34.35 9.14
C GLY A 48 -10.94 -32.85 9.19
N ARG A 49 -11.48 -32.41 10.33
CA ARG A 49 -11.91 -31.01 10.56
C ARG A 49 -10.88 -30.18 11.31
N GLN A 50 -9.81 -30.79 11.81
CA GLN A 50 -8.78 -30.13 12.60
C GLN A 50 -7.50 -29.96 11.78
N TRP A 51 -6.77 -28.89 12.05
CA TRP A 51 -5.40 -28.75 11.56
C TRP A 51 -4.43 -29.20 12.63
N LEU A 52 -3.41 -29.90 12.18
CA LEU A 52 -2.28 -30.34 12.96
C LEU A 52 -1.04 -29.64 12.39
N VAL A 53 -0.15 -29.19 13.27
CA VAL A 53 0.97 -28.34 12.89
C VAL A 53 2.26 -28.89 13.48
N ASP A 54 3.34 -28.84 12.70
CA ASP A 54 4.67 -29.22 13.17
C ASP A 54 5.24 -28.10 14.08
N PRO A 55 5.55 -28.37 15.36
CA PRO A 55 6.10 -27.38 16.28
C PRO A 55 7.48 -26.87 15.84
N ARG A 56 8.28 -27.68 15.13
CA ARG A 56 9.60 -27.26 14.64
C ARG A 56 9.44 -26.15 13.61
N SER A 57 8.49 -26.29 12.71
CA SER A 57 8.20 -25.29 11.69
C SER A 57 7.73 -23.95 12.29
N ILE A 58 6.92 -23.97 13.35
CA ILE A 58 6.54 -22.75 14.09
C ILE A 58 7.78 -22.09 14.69
N ARG A 59 8.66 -22.86 15.35
CA ARG A 59 9.89 -22.33 15.96
C ARG A 59 10.80 -21.67 14.92
N GLU A 60 10.99 -22.32 13.79
CA GLU A 60 11.76 -21.78 12.67
C GLU A 60 11.16 -20.48 12.15
N PHE A 61 9.83 -20.44 11.96
CA PHE A 61 9.13 -19.23 11.54
C PHE A 61 9.35 -18.06 12.50
N VAL A 62 9.21 -18.29 13.82
CA VAL A 62 9.43 -17.26 14.85
C VAL A 62 10.89 -16.75 14.85
N SER A 63 11.85 -17.67 14.71
CA SER A 63 13.27 -17.31 14.61
C SER A 63 13.56 -16.47 13.36
N GLY A 64 12.94 -16.82 12.22
CA GLY A 64 13.04 -16.09 10.96
C GLY A 64 12.46 -14.68 11.05
N MET A 65 11.27 -14.54 11.63
CA MET A 65 10.62 -13.24 11.85
C MET A 65 11.46 -12.30 12.71
N SER A 66 12.07 -12.84 13.77
CA SER A 66 12.95 -12.08 14.66
C SER A 66 14.20 -11.58 13.92
N LYS A 67 14.82 -12.44 13.10
CA LYS A 67 15.96 -12.09 12.25
C LYS A 67 15.60 -11.02 11.22
N GLN A 68 14.47 -11.15 10.54
CA GLN A 68 13.99 -10.16 9.57
C GLN A 68 13.72 -8.81 10.23
N LYS A 69 13.10 -8.80 11.42
CA LYS A 69 12.85 -7.58 12.20
C LYS A 69 14.15 -6.87 12.58
N MET A 70 15.17 -7.61 13.02
CA MET A 70 16.49 -7.04 13.30
C MET A 70 17.10 -6.42 12.05
N LEU A 71 17.20 -7.17 10.94
CA LEU A 71 17.79 -6.68 9.69
C LEU A 71 17.09 -5.42 9.18
N ARG A 72 15.75 -5.40 9.21
CA ARG A 72 14.96 -4.22 8.85
C ARG A 72 15.27 -3.03 9.75
N SER A 73 15.36 -3.24 11.07
CA SER A 73 15.66 -2.16 12.03
C SER A 73 17.08 -1.61 11.84
N GLU A 74 18.05 -2.44 11.50
CA GLU A 74 19.42 -2.03 11.19
C GLU A 74 19.48 -1.18 9.92
N ASN A 75 18.75 -1.57 8.87
CA ASN A 75 18.68 -0.80 7.63
C ASN A 75 18.10 0.60 7.88
N ILE A 76 16.97 0.69 8.60
CA ILE A 76 16.38 1.97 9.01
C ILE A 76 17.37 2.80 9.84
N ARG A 77 18.16 2.16 10.71
CA ARG A 77 19.16 2.86 11.52
C ARG A 77 20.29 3.43 10.66
N LYS A 78 20.76 2.69 9.64
CA LYS A 78 21.77 3.14 8.68
C LYS A 78 21.25 4.31 7.84
N GLU A 79 20.03 4.21 7.33
CA GLU A 79 19.37 5.29 6.57
C GLU A 79 19.23 6.57 7.41
N ARG A 80 18.71 6.47 8.63
CA ARG A 80 18.59 7.61 9.56
C ARG A 80 19.95 8.20 9.91
N TYR A 81 21.00 7.39 10.01
CA TYR A 81 22.35 7.88 10.26
C TYR A 81 22.89 8.66 9.05
N ALA A 82 22.71 8.14 7.83
CA ALA A 82 23.10 8.81 6.59
C ALA A 82 22.36 10.15 6.41
N GLU A 83 21.05 10.17 6.62
CA GLU A 83 20.22 11.38 6.58
C GLU A 83 20.72 12.44 7.58
N ARG A 84 20.98 12.04 8.83
CA ARG A 84 21.52 12.96 9.86
C ARG A 84 22.90 13.48 9.49
N LYS A 85 23.75 12.64 8.89
CA LYS A 85 25.09 13.03 8.44
C LYS A 85 25.00 14.05 7.31
N LEU A 86 24.15 13.81 6.31
CA LEU A 86 23.89 14.76 5.23
C LEU A 86 23.35 16.09 5.77
N LYS A 87 22.33 16.06 6.65
CA LYS A 87 21.79 17.27 7.28
C LYS A 87 22.86 18.07 8.04
N ARG A 88 23.82 17.40 8.71
CA ARG A 88 24.94 18.07 9.37
C ARG A 88 25.91 18.72 8.38
N ILE A 89 26.16 18.08 7.25
CA ILE A 89 27.01 18.62 6.19
C ILE A 89 26.35 19.86 5.59
N PHE A 90 25.08 19.75 5.15
CA PHE A 90 24.32 20.88 4.60
C PHE A 90 24.09 22.03 5.58
N LYS A 91 23.97 21.75 6.89
CA LYS A 91 23.85 22.82 7.91
C LYS A 91 25.16 23.57 8.14
N LYS A 92 26.31 22.90 7.93
CA LYS A 92 27.64 23.53 8.11
C LYS A 92 28.02 24.44 6.96
N GLU A 93 27.46 24.23 5.78
CA GLU A 93 27.62 25.20 4.71
C GLU A 93 26.90 26.48 5.14
N PRO A 94 27.62 27.62 5.30
CA PRO A 94 26.94 28.88 5.53
C PRO A 94 25.95 29.05 4.39
N PRO A 95 24.70 29.47 4.65
CA PRO A 95 23.73 29.66 3.58
C PRO A 95 24.44 30.51 2.52
N SER A 96 24.67 29.91 1.36
CA SER A 96 25.23 30.64 0.24
C SER A 96 24.38 31.89 0.07
N PHE A 97 25.01 33.00 -0.27
CA PHE A 97 24.38 34.32 -0.34
C PHE A 97 23.02 34.29 -1.10
N VAL A 98 22.85 33.36 -2.04
CA VAL A 98 21.62 33.07 -2.79
C VAL A 98 20.44 32.62 -1.90
N GLY A 99 20.68 31.87 -0.82
CA GLY A 99 19.63 31.40 0.10
C GLY A 99 18.94 32.53 0.88
N ARG A 100 19.60 33.67 1.09
CA ARG A 100 18.96 34.85 1.70
C ARG A 100 18.01 35.58 0.75
N MET A 101 18.17 35.44 -0.58
CA MET A 101 17.23 36.02 -1.55
C MET A 101 15.99 35.15 -1.78
N ALA A 102 16.08 33.83 -1.59
CA ALA A 102 14.96 32.92 -1.81
C ALA A 102 13.88 33.03 -0.72
N THR A 103 14.25 33.32 0.52
CA THR A 103 13.28 33.48 1.63
C THR A 103 12.46 34.76 1.54
N THR A 104 12.94 35.78 0.81
CA THR A 104 12.14 36.98 0.49
C THR A 104 11.17 36.75 -0.67
N SER A 105 11.46 35.81 -1.58
CA SER A 105 10.59 35.51 -2.73
C SER A 105 9.38 34.64 -2.36
N TYR A 106 9.50 33.71 -1.40
CA TYR A 106 8.40 32.81 -1.01
C TYR A 106 7.23 33.52 -0.31
N ARG A 107 7.42 34.71 0.28
CA ARG A 107 6.31 35.55 0.77
C ARG A 107 5.44 36.10 -0.38
N HIS A 108 5.95 36.16 -1.60
CA HIS A 108 5.18 36.57 -2.79
C HIS A 108 4.59 35.38 -3.57
N ALA A 109 4.96 34.13 -3.25
CA ALA A 109 4.33 32.95 -3.84
C ALA A 109 2.92 32.69 -3.28
N ALA A 110 2.67 33.02 -2.00
CA ALA A 110 1.33 32.96 -1.39
C ALA A 110 0.34 33.98 -2.00
N THR A 111 0.82 34.96 -2.77
CA THR A 111 -0.05 35.87 -3.53
C THR A 111 -0.43 35.37 -4.92
N LEU A 112 0.18 34.28 -5.42
CA LEU A 112 -0.20 33.66 -6.70
C LEU A 112 -1.37 32.67 -6.58
N ASP A 113 -1.74 32.23 -5.37
CA ASP A 113 -2.92 31.38 -5.17
C ASP A 113 -4.25 32.15 -5.32
N LYS A 114 -4.17 33.48 -5.50
CA LYS A 114 -5.29 34.34 -5.88
C LYS A 114 -5.39 34.59 -7.39
N PHE A 115 -4.52 33.99 -8.22
CA PHE A 115 -4.70 34.06 -9.66
C PHE A 115 -5.99 33.30 -10.04
N GLU A 116 -6.98 34.08 -10.47
CA GLU A 116 -8.39 33.72 -10.59
C GLU A 116 -8.67 32.38 -11.30
N PRO A 117 -9.79 31.71 -10.98
CA PRO A 117 -10.29 30.53 -11.71
C PRO A 117 -10.43 30.75 -13.23
N ARG A 118 -10.48 32.01 -13.70
CA ARG A 118 -10.49 32.38 -15.12
C ARG A 118 -9.22 31.97 -15.86
N PHE A 119 -8.05 32.03 -15.22
CA PHE A 119 -6.80 31.59 -15.85
C PHE A 119 -6.72 30.07 -15.98
N ARG A 120 -7.31 29.32 -15.05
CA ARG A 120 -7.41 27.86 -15.17
C ARG A 120 -8.28 27.48 -16.37
N ALA A 121 -9.44 28.11 -16.52
CA ALA A 121 -10.32 27.88 -17.67
C ALA A 121 -9.64 28.24 -19.00
N LEU A 122 -8.89 29.35 -19.03
CA LEU A 122 -8.16 29.77 -20.23
C LEU A 122 -7.00 28.81 -20.55
N ALA A 123 -6.23 28.37 -19.56
CA ALA A 123 -5.16 27.38 -19.75
C ALA A 123 -5.69 26.03 -20.25
N THR A 124 -6.82 25.55 -19.71
CA THR A 124 -7.45 24.32 -20.18
C THR A 124 -8.00 24.47 -21.61
N ALA A 125 -8.58 25.62 -21.95
CA ALA A 125 -9.08 25.88 -23.29
C ALA A 125 -7.94 25.95 -24.32
N LEU A 126 -6.83 26.62 -23.99
CA LEU A 126 -5.64 26.68 -24.85
C LEU A 126 -5.00 25.29 -25.01
N GLY A 127 -4.94 24.50 -23.94
CA GLY A 127 -4.46 23.12 -23.99
C GLY A 127 -5.28 22.26 -24.94
N ALA A 128 -6.62 22.30 -24.83
CA ALA A 128 -7.53 21.55 -25.70
C ALA A 128 -7.38 21.95 -27.18
N LEU A 129 -7.28 23.26 -27.46
CA LEU A 129 -7.07 23.77 -28.82
C LEU A 129 -5.72 23.32 -29.40
N ALA A 130 -4.64 23.41 -28.61
CA ALA A 130 -3.33 22.97 -29.05
C ALA A 130 -3.34 21.47 -29.39
N THR A 131 -3.96 20.63 -28.55
CA THR A 131 -4.08 19.19 -28.81
C THR A 131 -4.91 18.90 -30.06
N GLY A 132 -6.03 19.62 -30.28
CA GLY A 132 -6.87 19.45 -31.46
C GLY A 132 -6.15 19.84 -32.75
N VAL A 133 -5.40 20.95 -32.75
CA VAL A 133 -4.60 21.39 -33.90
C VAL A 133 -3.51 20.38 -34.23
N THR A 134 -2.81 19.87 -33.21
CA THR A 134 -1.78 18.84 -33.45
C THR A 134 -2.39 17.55 -34.02
N PHE A 135 -3.56 17.13 -33.53
CA PHE A 135 -4.22 15.93 -34.02
C PHE A 135 -4.74 16.10 -35.45
N GLY A 136 -5.35 17.25 -35.76
CA GLY A 136 -5.83 17.58 -37.11
C GLY A 136 -4.69 17.65 -38.12
N PHE A 137 -3.54 18.20 -37.73
CA PHE A 137 -2.36 18.26 -38.59
C PHE A 137 -1.78 16.86 -38.91
N VAL A 138 -1.73 15.98 -37.91
CA VAL A 138 -1.29 14.59 -38.10
C VAL A 138 -2.28 13.83 -38.99
N ALA A 139 -3.58 13.99 -38.78
CA ALA A 139 -4.62 13.35 -39.59
C ALA A 139 -4.63 13.84 -41.05
N TYR A 140 -4.30 15.12 -41.28
CA TYR A 140 -4.24 15.70 -42.63
C TYR A 140 -3.04 15.19 -43.45
N THR A 141 -1.93 14.89 -42.78
CA THR A 141 -0.66 14.58 -43.46
C THR A 141 -0.44 13.09 -43.71
N GLN A 142 -1.24 12.19 -43.13
CA GLN A 142 -1.01 10.74 -43.20
C GLN A 142 -2.16 9.97 -43.88
N PRO A 143 -1.86 8.99 -44.77
CA PRO A 143 -2.88 8.17 -45.43
C PRO A 143 -3.60 7.23 -44.43
N VAL A 144 -4.91 7.10 -44.60
CA VAL A 144 -5.87 6.53 -43.63
C VAL A 144 -5.52 5.12 -43.11
N HIS A 145 -4.80 4.31 -43.88
CA HIS A 145 -4.53 2.91 -43.52
C HIS A 145 -3.48 2.70 -42.43
N ASP A 146 -2.59 3.66 -42.16
CA ASP A 146 -1.54 3.52 -41.14
C ASP A 146 -1.88 4.20 -39.79
N THR A 147 -2.92 5.03 -39.78
CA THR A 147 -3.30 5.84 -38.61
C THR A 147 -3.76 5.01 -37.40
N GLN A 148 -4.39 3.85 -37.62
CA GLN A 148 -4.90 3.01 -36.52
C GLN A 148 -3.78 2.36 -35.69
N ARG A 149 -2.66 1.98 -36.33
CA ARG A 149 -1.53 1.36 -35.61
C ARG A 149 -0.77 2.37 -34.77
N MET A 150 -0.59 3.59 -35.29
CA MET A 150 0.04 4.68 -34.51
C MET A 150 -0.84 5.17 -33.37
N LEU A 151 -2.16 5.27 -33.56
CA LEU A 151 -3.06 5.67 -32.49
C LEU A 151 -3.06 4.64 -31.35
N ALA A 152 -3.04 3.35 -31.66
CA ALA A 152 -2.98 2.31 -30.63
C ALA A 152 -1.71 2.38 -29.77
N SER A 153 -0.54 2.69 -30.36
CA SER A 153 0.70 2.82 -29.59
C SER A 153 0.73 4.09 -28.74
N VAL A 154 0.30 5.22 -29.30
CA VAL A 154 0.29 6.50 -28.57
C VAL A 154 -0.72 6.48 -27.42
N TRP A 155 -1.90 5.88 -27.62
CA TRP A 155 -2.87 5.72 -26.54
C TRP A 155 -2.37 4.77 -25.45
N GLY A 156 -1.62 3.72 -25.80
CA GLY A 156 -0.98 2.84 -24.82
C GLY A 156 -0.01 3.58 -23.89
N ASP A 157 0.88 4.41 -24.46
CA ASP A 157 1.86 5.19 -23.69
C ASP A 157 1.20 6.29 -22.84
N VAL A 158 0.13 6.91 -23.35
CA VAL A 158 -0.65 7.91 -22.61
C VAL A 158 -1.38 7.28 -21.43
N ILE A 159 -1.99 6.10 -21.60
CA ILE A 159 -2.65 5.39 -20.50
C ILE A 159 -1.63 5.02 -19.42
N GLN A 160 -0.44 4.54 -19.82
CA GLN A 160 0.61 4.15 -18.88
C GLN A 160 1.16 5.33 -18.07
N THR A 161 1.34 6.49 -18.71
CA THR A 161 1.79 7.71 -18.01
C THR A 161 0.70 8.29 -17.09
N VAL A 162 -0.57 8.21 -17.47
CA VAL A 162 -1.68 8.62 -16.59
C VAL A 162 -1.78 7.71 -15.37
N ASP A 163 -1.55 6.41 -15.51
CA ASP A 163 -1.54 5.45 -14.40
C ASP A 163 -0.37 5.72 -13.44
N GLU A 164 0.82 6.01 -13.97
CA GLU A 164 2.01 6.38 -13.19
C GLU A 164 1.83 7.73 -12.44
N ILE A 165 1.07 8.66 -13.01
CA ILE A 165 0.69 9.93 -12.35
C ILE A 165 -0.44 9.71 -11.33
N ALA A 166 -1.36 8.77 -11.55
CA ALA A 166 -2.45 8.46 -10.64
C ALA A 166 -1.99 7.76 -9.34
N GLU A 167 -0.83 7.10 -9.36
CA GLU A 167 -0.18 6.58 -8.15
C GLU A 167 0.41 7.68 -7.26
N MET A 168 0.65 8.89 -7.79
CA MET A 168 0.92 10.05 -6.94
C MET A 168 -0.40 10.49 -6.28
N GLN A 169 -0.62 10.02 -5.04
CA GLN A 169 -1.84 10.10 -4.21
C GLN A 169 -2.50 11.48 -4.01
N TYR A 170 -2.16 12.51 -4.76
CA TYR A 170 -2.65 13.89 -4.59
C TYR A 170 -3.64 14.37 -5.66
N VAL A 171 -3.93 13.58 -6.71
CA VAL A 171 -4.72 14.05 -7.87
C VAL A 171 -6.00 13.23 -8.15
N GLN A 172 -6.30 12.18 -7.38
CA GLN A 172 -7.39 11.24 -7.70
C GLN A 172 -8.81 11.85 -7.68
N ALA A 173 -9.04 12.98 -6.98
CA ALA A 173 -10.36 13.59 -6.90
C ALA A 173 -10.75 14.46 -8.11
N ALA A 174 -9.79 14.88 -8.94
CA ALA A 174 -10.06 15.86 -10.01
C ALA A 174 -9.98 15.27 -11.43
N THR A 175 -9.21 14.21 -11.67
CA THR A 175 -8.98 13.67 -13.02
C THR A 175 -9.95 12.55 -13.42
N THR A 176 -10.50 11.80 -12.46
CA THR A 176 -11.42 10.67 -12.72
C THR A 176 -12.73 11.10 -13.39
N GLY A 177 -13.25 12.29 -13.06
CA GLY A 177 -14.45 12.82 -13.70
C GLY A 177 -14.23 13.26 -15.16
N PHE A 178 -13.06 13.81 -15.49
CA PHE A 178 -12.79 14.41 -16.80
C PHE A 178 -12.59 13.37 -17.90
N PHE A 179 -11.87 12.28 -17.60
CA PHE A 179 -11.63 11.21 -18.59
C PHE A 179 -12.89 10.39 -18.90
N SER A 180 -13.79 10.18 -17.93
CA SER A 180 -15.07 9.48 -18.16
C SER A 180 -15.97 10.26 -19.12
N THR A 181 -16.08 11.58 -18.96
CA THR A 181 -16.89 12.43 -19.86
C THR A 181 -16.31 12.52 -21.27
N LEU A 182 -14.97 12.55 -21.41
CA LEU A 182 -14.33 12.54 -22.72
C LEU A 182 -14.52 11.21 -23.44
N TYR A 183 -14.34 10.09 -22.73
CA TYR A 183 -14.49 8.74 -23.30
C TYR A 183 -15.90 8.55 -23.88
N CYS A 184 -16.94 8.97 -23.16
CA CYS A 184 -18.33 8.88 -23.60
C CYS A 184 -18.65 9.80 -24.79
N SER A 185 -18.02 10.98 -24.89
CA SER A 185 -18.24 11.90 -26.01
C SER A 185 -17.54 11.43 -27.29
N THR A 186 -16.38 10.79 -27.19
CA THR A 186 -15.68 10.23 -28.37
C THR A 186 -16.36 8.98 -28.91
N THR A 187 -16.85 8.06 -28.07
CA THR A 187 -17.52 6.84 -28.55
C THR A 187 -18.83 7.14 -29.28
N ALA A 188 -19.57 8.18 -28.85
CA ALA A 188 -20.78 8.65 -29.52
C ALA A 188 -20.52 9.16 -30.96
N LEU A 189 -19.36 9.74 -31.23
CA LEU A 189 -18.99 10.23 -32.57
C LEU A 189 -18.64 9.12 -33.56
N PHE A 190 -18.21 7.94 -33.08
CA PHE A 190 -17.82 6.80 -33.92
C PHE A 190 -18.92 5.74 -34.07
N GLY A 191 -20.14 6.00 -33.58
CA GLY A 191 -21.28 5.11 -33.75
C GLY A 191 -21.17 3.78 -33.01
N PHE A 192 -20.27 3.68 -32.03
CA PHE A 192 -20.25 2.52 -31.13
C PHE A 192 -21.41 2.67 -30.14
N PRO A 193 -22.35 1.70 -30.08
CA PRO A 193 -23.38 1.71 -29.08
C PRO A 193 -22.70 1.66 -27.71
N CYS A 194 -22.87 2.70 -26.91
CA CYS A 194 -22.53 2.61 -25.49
C CYS A 194 -23.47 1.55 -24.93
N GLU A 195 -22.94 0.34 -24.68
CA GLU A 195 -23.62 -0.62 -23.83
C GLU A 195 -23.70 0.02 -22.45
N GLU A 196 -24.84 0.66 -22.21
CA GLU A 196 -25.27 1.07 -20.89
C GLU A 196 -25.42 -0.23 -20.11
N GLU A 197 -24.36 -0.61 -19.41
CA GLU A 197 -24.34 -1.76 -18.52
C GLU A 197 -25.44 -1.50 -17.49
N THR A 198 -26.62 -2.03 -17.79
CA THR A 198 -27.81 -1.97 -16.97
C THR A 198 -27.46 -2.79 -15.76
N THR A 199 -26.84 -2.11 -14.80
CA THR A 199 -26.40 -2.65 -13.54
C THR A 199 -27.68 -3.03 -12.84
N GLY A 200 -28.06 -4.30 -13.00
CA GLY A 200 -29.21 -4.87 -12.33
C GLY A 200 -29.10 -4.54 -10.85
N ASP A 201 -30.23 -4.19 -10.26
CA ASP A 201 -30.40 -3.90 -8.85
C ASP A 201 -29.89 -5.06 -7.99
N VAL A 202 -28.57 -5.14 -7.80
CA VAL A 202 -27.95 -5.88 -6.74
C VAL A 202 -28.27 -5.06 -5.51
N LEU A 203 -29.24 -5.54 -4.75
CA LEU A 203 -29.56 -5.09 -3.42
C LEU A 203 -28.30 -5.32 -2.56
N VAL A 204 -27.36 -4.37 -2.64
CA VAL A 204 -26.17 -4.30 -1.81
C VAL A 204 -26.71 -4.07 -0.41
N THR A 205 -26.88 -5.16 0.32
CA THR A 205 -26.90 -5.15 1.77
C THR A 205 -25.54 -4.58 2.17
N THR A 206 -25.53 -3.26 2.34
CA THR A 206 -24.43 -2.51 2.91
C THR A 206 -24.28 -3.04 4.32
N THR A 207 -23.42 -4.06 4.45
CA THR A 207 -22.92 -4.45 5.76
C THR A 207 -22.20 -3.20 6.26
N PRO A 208 -22.63 -2.60 7.39
CA PRO A 208 -22.04 -1.37 7.87
C PRO A 208 -20.54 -1.63 8.06
N VAL A 209 -19.74 -0.87 7.32
CA VAL A 209 -18.29 -0.83 7.46
C VAL A 209 -18.03 -0.53 8.93
N ALA A 210 -17.50 -1.53 9.65
CA ALA A 210 -17.15 -1.40 11.04
C ALA A 210 -16.23 -0.18 11.16
N GLN A 211 -16.72 0.84 11.88
CA GLN A 211 -15.93 2.01 12.22
C GLN A 211 -14.57 1.53 12.75
N PRO A 212 -13.45 2.13 12.31
CA PRO A 212 -12.16 1.84 12.89
C PRO A 212 -12.26 2.05 14.40
N SER A 213 -12.15 0.96 15.15
CA SER A 213 -12.17 0.97 16.59
C SER A 213 -11.15 2.02 17.05
N ALA A 214 -11.62 2.95 17.89
CA ALA A 214 -10.80 4.01 18.46
C ALA A 214 -9.44 3.45 18.91
N PRO A 215 -8.33 4.19 18.70
CA PRO A 215 -7.04 3.77 19.22
C PRO A 215 -7.19 3.48 20.72
N PRO A 216 -6.61 2.39 21.22
CA PRO A 216 -6.69 2.04 22.63
C PRO A 216 -6.24 3.25 23.47
N PRO A 217 -6.96 3.58 24.55
CA PRO A 217 -6.59 4.71 25.40
C PRO A 217 -5.13 4.56 25.80
N SER A 218 -4.35 5.63 25.60
CA SER A 218 -2.97 5.71 26.07
C SER A 218 -2.93 5.26 27.54
N PRO A 219 -1.96 4.42 27.93
CA PRO A 219 -1.87 3.94 29.30
C PRO A 219 -1.75 5.16 30.21
N THR A 220 -2.81 5.40 30.99
CA THR A 220 -2.78 6.37 32.07
C THR A 220 -1.61 6.03 32.99
N PRO A 221 -0.79 7.01 33.38
CA PRO A 221 0.30 6.76 34.31
C PRO A 221 -0.30 6.14 35.57
N ILE A 222 0.12 4.92 35.88
CA ILE A 222 -0.23 4.24 37.11
C ILE A 222 0.29 5.15 38.23
N ALA A 223 -0.64 5.79 38.94
CA ALA A 223 -0.33 6.50 40.17
C ALA A 223 0.40 5.51 41.07
N THR A 224 1.69 5.74 41.25
CA THR A 224 2.51 4.99 42.19
C THR A 224 2.02 5.38 43.57
N THR A 225 1.07 4.61 44.10
CA THR A 225 0.66 4.74 45.50
C THR A 225 1.88 4.33 46.32
N ALA A 226 2.51 5.32 46.95
CA ALA A 226 3.60 5.10 47.89
C ALA A 226 3.08 4.21 49.03
N VAL A 227 3.52 2.95 49.04
CA VAL A 227 3.32 2.06 50.17
C VAL A 227 4.24 2.56 51.28
N THR A 228 3.68 3.32 52.21
CA THR A 228 4.32 3.64 53.48
C THR A 228 4.52 2.35 54.25
N HIS A 229 5.77 1.92 54.32
CA HIS A 229 6.21 0.78 55.10
C HIS A 229 6.09 1.12 56.59
N VAL A 230 5.08 0.57 57.27
CA VAL A 230 4.96 0.63 58.74
C VAL A 230 5.95 -0.37 59.31
N THR A 231 7.06 0.10 59.87
CA THR A 231 7.96 -0.70 60.70
C THR A 231 7.33 -0.86 62.08
N ASN A 232 6.94 -2.09 62.40
CA ASN A 232 6.61 -2.48 63.77
C ASN A 232 7.92 -2.76 64.51
N GLU A 233 8.23 -1.95 65.51
CA GLU A 233 9.26 -2.22 66.50
C GLU A 233 8.70 -3.21 67.54
N TYR A 234 9.43 -4.31 67.75
CA TYR A 234 9.38 -5.17 68.93
C TYR A 234 10.81 -5.56 69.28
#